data_AF-A0A7J5B624-F1
#
_entry.id   AF-A0A7J5B624-F1
#
_cell.length_a   1.000
_cell.length_b   1.000
_cell.length_c   1.000
_cell.angle_alpha   90.00
_cell.angle_beta   90.00
_cell.angle_gamma   90.00
#
_symmetry.space_group_name_H-M   'P 1'
#
loop_
_entity.id
_entity.type
_entity.pdbx_description
1 polymer ?
#
loop_
_entity_poly.entity_id
_entity_poly.type
_entity_poly.pdbx_seq_one_letter_code
_entity_poly.pdbx_strand_id
1 'polypeptide(L)'
;MRPIIGVSVTSPEDYDPLSAGANDDVAPSFAWVGDSRFRMDLLNNRPLCGAGDPELVVESPTELRIRFPIVDPNAICILMLAPVSFEFALPAAASGRPLAITVTYEGGPQVDAATLA
;
A
#
# COMPACT_ATOMS: atom_id res chain seq x y z
N MET A 1 -4.61 -0.94 -20.72
CA MET A 1 -5.45 -0.58 -19.57
C MET A 1 -4.65 0.44 -18.76
N ARG A 2 -5.23 1.56 -18.28
CA ARG A 2 -4.48 2.51 -17.44
C ARG A 2 -4.32 1.91 -16.03
N PRO A 3 -3.17 2.08 -15.35
CA PRO A 3 -3.00 1.62 -13.97
C PRO A 3 -3.97 2.35 -13.05
N ILE A 4 -4.45 1.66 -12.01
CA ILE A 4 -5.30 2.26 -10.97
C ILE A 4 -4.36 2.84 -9.91
N ILE A 5 -4.35 4.16 -9.77
CA ILE A 5 -3.45 4.85 -8.84
C ILE A 5 -4.14 5.02 -7.49
N GLY A 6 -3.41 4.74 -6.40
CA GLY A 6 -3.87 5.00 -5.04
C GLY A 6 -3.95 6.50 -4.79
N VAL A 7 -5.06 6.96 -4.23
CA VAL A 7 -5.25 8.37 -3.87
C VAL A 7 -4.77 8.57 -2.44
N SER A 8 -3.82 9.48 -2.23
CA SER A 8 -3.39 9.85 -0.88
C SER A 8 -4.57 10.44 -0.10
N VAL A 9 -4.77 9.92 1.11
CA VAL A 9 -5.81 10.39 2.04
C VAL A 9 -5.19 10.68 3.40
N THR A 10 -5.91 11.43 4.22
CA THR A 10 -5.53 11.63 5.62
C THR A 10 -5.52 10.29 6.34
N SER A 11 -4.40 9.99 7.00
CA SER A 11 -4.31 8.79 7.83
C SER A 11 -5.31 8.85 8.99
N PRO A 12 -5.98 7.74 9.28
CA PRO A 12 -6.88 7.65 10.43
C PRO A 12 -6.14 7.93 11.74
N GLU A 13 -6.80 8.60 12.68
CA GLU A 13 -6.18 9.03 13.95
C GLU A 13 -5.78 7.87 14.86
N ASP A 14 -6.42 6.71 14.69
CA ASP A 14 -6.23 5.49 15.47
C ASP A 14 -5.27 4.49 14.82
N TYR A 15 -4.70 4.77 13.65
CA TYR A 15 -3.67 3.92 13.08
C TYR A 15 -2.35 4.09 13.83
N ASP A 16 -2.01 3.05 14.61
CA ASP A 16 -0.71 2.91 15.25
C ASP A 16 0.16 1.93 14.44
N PRO A 17 1.03 2.43 13.54
CA PRO A 17 1.94 1.57 12.79
C PRO A 17 2.97 0.86 13.66
N LEU A 18 3.20 1.32 14.90
CA LEU A 18 4.27 0.84 15.77
C LEU A 18 3.77 -0.05 16.90
N SER A 19 2.45 -0.27 17.02
CA SER A 19 1.86 -1.11 18.06
C SER A 19 2.39 -2.55 18.04
N ALA A 20 2.92 -3.01 16.90
CA ALA A 20 3.49 -4.35 16.71
C ALA A 20 4.98 -4.47 17.14
N GLY A 21 5.66 -3.34 17.41
CA GLY A 21 7.06 -3.32 17.84
C GLY A 21 8.10 -3.46 16.70
N ALA A 22 9.15 -2.63 16.79
CA ALA A 22 10.27 -2.43 15.85
C ALA A 22 9.92 -1.71 14.52
N ASN A 23 10.62 -0.60 14.28
CA ASN A 23 10.33 0.41 13.23
C ASN A 23 10.67 -0.02 11.80
N ASP A 24 11.35 -1.14 11.60
CA ASP A 24 12.04 -1.42 10.34
C ASP A 24 11.22 -2.28 9.36
N ASP A 25 10.18 -2.97 9.83
CA ASP A 25 9.34 -3.90 9.03
C ASP A 25 7.83 -3.76 9.36
N VAL A 26 7.33 -2.53 9.44
CA VAL A 26 5.88 -2.32 9.63
C VAL A 26 5.14 -2.70 8.35
N ALA A 27 4.49 -3.86 8.36
CA ALA A 27 3.64 -4.30 7.27
C ALA A 27 2.46 -3.32 7.06
N PRO A 28 2.04 -3.06 5.82
CA PRO A 28 0.85 -2.28 5.53
C PRO A 28 -0.40 -2.93 6.13
N SER A 29 -1.28 -2.09 6.68
CA SER A 29 -2.62 -2.46 7.12
C SER A 29 -3.64 -2.16 6.03
N PHE A 30 -4.73 -2.92 5.99
CA PHE A 30 -5.79 -2.78 5.00
C PHE A 30 -7.16 -2.76 5.67
N ALA A 31 -8.03 -1.86 5.21
CA ALA A 31 -9.40 -1.78 5.70
C ALA A 31 -10.38 -1.43 4.57
N TRP A 32 -11.57 -2.02 4.62
CA TRP A 32 -12.68 -1.59 3.77
C TRP A 32 -13.17 -0.20 4.18
N VAL A 33 -13.32 0.70 3.22
CA VAL A 33 -13.89 2.05 3.41
C VAL A 33 -15.15 2.29 2.56
N GLY A 34 -15.74 1.19 2.08
CA GLY A 34 -16.95 1.12 1.28
C GLY A 34 -17.00 -0.21 0.52
N ASP A 35 -18.08 -0.45 -0.22
CA ASP A 35 -18.33 -1.74 -0.90
C ASP A 35 -17.28 -2.07 -1.98
N SER A 36 -16.73 -1.04 -2.63
CA SER A 36 -15.76 -1.13 -3.72
C SER A 36 -14.52 -0.26 -3.49
N ARG A 37 -14.19 0.03 -2.21
CA ARG A 37 -12.99 0.80 -1.86
C ARG A 37 -12.32 0.23 -0.63
N PHE A 38 -11.01 0.15 -0.66
CA PHE A 38 -10.21 -0.15 0.51
C PHE A 38 -9.12 0.89 0.68
N ARG A 39 -8.71 1.06 1.93
CA ARG A 39 -7.58 1.89 2.32
C ARG A 39 -6.40 0.98 2.67
N MET A 40 -5.22 1.41 2.29
CA MET A 40 -3.93 0.90 2.74
C MET A 40 -3.30 1.95 3.64
N ASP A 41 -2.96 1.56 4.86
CA ASP A 41 -2.28 2.40 5.85
C ASP A 41 -0.87 1.83 6.06
N LEU A 42 0.16 2.67 5.91
CA LEU A 42 1.55 2.26 6.09
C LEU A 42 2.37 3.35 6.78
N LEU A 43 3.50 2.95 7.34
CA LEU A 43 4.51 3.89 7.82
C LEU A 43 5.40 4.30 6.66
N ASN A 44 5.60 5.61 6.47
CA ASN A 44 6.56 6.10 5.49
C ASN A 44 7.98 5.72 5.92
N ASN A 45 8.47 4.61 5.37
CA ASN A 45 9.77 4.04 5.63
C ASN A 45 10.70 4.26 4.43
N ARG A 46 11.96 3.81 4.54
CA ARG A 46 12.95 3.97 3.45
C ARG A 46 12.50 3.43 2.09
N PRO A 47 11.80 2.28 1.98
CA PRO A 47 11.26 1.77 0.71
C PRO A 47 10.39 2.75 -0.10
N LEU A 48 9.76 3.75 0.53
CA LEU A 48 8.98 4.78 -0.18
C LEU A 48 9.84 5.95 -0.69
N CYS A 49 11.11 6.02 -0.32
CA CYS A 49 11.99 7.09 -0.78
C CYS A 49 12.22 6.98 -2.29
N GLY A 50 11.87 8.03 -3.02
CA GLY A 50 11.97 8.02 -4.49
C GLY A 50 10.91 7.16 -5.18
N ALA A 51 9.97 6.59 -4.42
CA ALA A 51 8.79 5.92 -4.97
C ALA A 51 7.74 6.95 -5.40
N GLY A 52 7.04 6.64 -6.50
CA GLY A 52 5.84 7.36 -6.91
C GLY A 52 4.60 6.90 -6.16
N ASP A 53 3.44 7.41 -6.59
CA ASP A 53 2.15 6.95 -6.09
C ASP A 53 1.97 5.44 -6.34
N PRO A 54 1.36 4.69 -5.40
CA PRO A 54 1.20 3.25 -5.55
C PRO A 54 0.21 2.90 -6.65
N GLU A 55 0.55 1.88 -7.44
CA GLU A 55 -0.23 1.35 -8.55
C GLU A 55 -0.88 0.03 -8.15
N LEU A 56 -2.20 -0.08 -8.31
CA LEU A 56 -2.94 -1.32 -8.13
C LEU A 56 -3.02 -2.11 -9.44
N VAL A 57 -2.60 -3.38 -9.37
CA VAL A 57 -2.66 -4.39 -10.41
C VAL A 57 -3.61 -5.51 -9.95
N VAL A 58 -4.55 -5.89 -10.82
CA VAL A 58 -5.44 -7.02 -10.57
C VAL A 58 -4.84 -8.27 -11.20
N GLU A 59 -4.48 -9.25 -10.36
CA GLU A 59 -3.92 -10.52 -10.81
C GLU A 59 -5.06 -11.54 -11.04
N SER A 60 -6.06 -11.54 -10.15
CA SER A 60 -7.25 -12.37 -10.27
C SER A 60 -8.44 -11.74 -9.51
N PRO A 61 -9.66 -12.31 -9.58
CA PRO A 61 -10.79 -11.80 -8.82
C PRO A 61 -10.58 -11.69 -7.30
N THR A 62 -9.67 -12.50 -6.74
CA THR A 62 -9.36 -12.52 -5.30
C THR A 62 -7.92 -12.11 -5.00
N GLU A 63 -7.14 -11.67 -5.99
CA GLU A 63 -5.72 -11.37 -5.83
C GLU A 63 -5.35 -10.03 -6.45
N LEU A 64 -4.73 -9.19 -5.62
CA LEU A 64 -4.29 -7.85 -5.95
C LEU A 64 -2.79 -7.71 -5.68
N ARG A 65 -2.10 -6.95 -6.53
CA ARG A 65 -0.75 -6.48 -6.27
C ARG A 65 -0.73 -4.96 -6.25
N ILE A 66 -0.14 -4.37 -5.22
CA ILE A 66 0.14 -2.94 -5.14
C ILE A 66 1.63 -2.77 -5.37
N ARG A 67 2.00 -1.98 -6.38
CA ARG A 67 3.39 -1.69 -6.72
C ARG A 67 3.71 -0.23 -6.43
N PHE A 68 4.80 0.00 -5.73
CA PHE A 68 5.42 1.33 -5.64
C PHE A 68 6.49 1.46 -6.73
N PRO A 69 6.25 2.24 -7.80
CA PRO A 69 7.23 2.41 -8.87
C PRO A 69 8.35 3.35 -8.41
N ILE A 70 9.61 3.11 -8.82
CA ILE A 70 10.68 4.08 -8.59
C ILE A 70 10.53 5.22 -9.60
N VAL A 71 10.32 6.45 -9.11
CA VAL A 71 10.29 7.67 -9.92
C VAL A 71 11.57 8.49 -9.79
N ASP A 72 12.28 8.39 -8.65
CA ASP A 72 13.58 9.03 -8.44
C ASP A 72 14.55 8.07 -7.71
N PRO A 73 15.41 7.33 -8.43
CA PRO A 73 16.36 6.39 -7.83
C PRO A 73 17.46 7.08 -7.02
N ASN A 74 17.63 8.40 -7.14
CA ASN A 74 18.66 9.16 -6.44
C ASN A 74 18.08 9.97 -5.27
N ALA A 75 16.80 9.77 -4.94
CA ALA A 75 16.16 10.46 -3.83
C ALA A 75 16.92 10.19 -2.53
N ILE A 76 17.37 11.26 -1.88
CA ILE A 76 17.97 11.21 -0.55
C ILE A 76 16.89 11.68 0.42
N CYS A 77 16.29 10.73 1.15
CA CYS A 77 15.28 11.06 2.16
C CYS A 77 15.87 10.91 3.56
N ILE A 78 15.60 11.91 4.40
CA ILE A 78 15.69 11.74 5.85
C ILE A 78 14.55 10.80 6.24
N LEU A 79 14.84 9.76 7.03
CA LEU A 79 13.80 8.86 7.52
C LEU A 79 12.77 9.68 8.31
N MET A 80 11.57 9.84 7.74
CA MET A 80 10.43 10.48 8.38
C MET A 80 9.37 9.42 8.61
N LEU A 81 9.37 8.84 9.81
CA LEU A 81 8.37 7.86 10.23
C LEU A 81 7.04 8.59 10.47
N ALA A 82 6.28 8.77 9.41
CA ALA A 82 4.95 9.34 9.44
C ALA A 82 3.95 8.35 8.83
N PRO A 83 2.76 8.17 9.41
CA PRO A 83 1.68 7.47 8.75
C PRO A 83 1.37 8.08 7.39
N VAL A 84 1.21 7.23 6.39
CA VAL A 84 0.67 7.59 5.08
C VAL A 84 -0.41 6.60 4.71
N SER A 85 -1.44 7.09 4.03
CA SER A 85 -2.61 6.29 3.68
C SER A 85 -3.02 6.53 2.24
N PHE A 86 -3.41 5.45 1.58
CA PHE A 86 -3.87 5.47 0.19
C PHE A 86 -5.19 4.73 0.06
N GLU A 87 -6.16 5.33 -0.63
CA GLU A 87 -7.40 4.66 -1.02
C GLU A 87 -7.34 4.18 -2.46
N PHE A 88 -7.88 2.98 -2.69
CA PHE A 88 -8.01 2.39 -4.00
C PHE A 88 -9.48 2.09 -4.30
N ALA A 89 -9.91 2.46 -5.51
CA ALA A 89 -11.16 1.97 -6.07
C ALA A 89 -10.96 0.57 -6.65
N LEU A 90 -11.74 -0.39 -6.17
CA LEU A 90 -11.73 -1.76 -6.68
C LEU A 90 -12.37 -1.79 -8.08
N PRO A 91 -11.65 -2.28 -9.10
CA PRO A 91 -12.27 -2.55 -10.39
C PRO A 91 -13.20 -3.77 -10.29
N ALA A 92 -14.21 -3.84 -11.16
CA ALA A 92 -15.17 -4.94 -11.17
C ALA A 92 -14.51 -6.34 -11.37
N ALA A 93 -13.33 -6.37 -11.98
CA ALA A 93 -12.54 -7.59 -12.16
C ALA A 93 -11.97 -8.16 -10.85
N ALA A 94 -11.93 -7.37 -9.76
CA ALA A 94 -11.42 -7.75 -8.45
C ALA A 94 -12.54 -7.82 -7.41
N SER A 95 -13.63 -8.53 -7.69
CA SER A 95 -14.84 -8.55 -6.85
C SER A 95 -14.86 -9.64 -5.77
N GLY A 96 -13.90 -10.57 -5.80
CA GLY A 96 -13.82 -11.67 -4.85
C GLY A 96 -13.55 -11.22 -3.43
N ARG A 97 -14.00 -12.03 -2.46
CA ARG A 97 -13.75 -11.86 -1.03
C ARG A 97 -13.39 -13.22 -0.42
N PRO A 98 -12.36 -13.32 0.44
CA PRO A 98 -11.43 -12.26 0.81
C PRO A 98 -10.50 -11.89 -0.35
N LEU A 99 -9.78 -10.78 -0.23
CA LEU A 99 -8.71 -10.40 -1.14
C LEU A 99 -7.34 -10.72 -0.55
N ALA A 100 -6.51 -11.44 -1.30
CA ALA A 100 -5.08 -11.51 -1.05
C ALA A 100 -4.41 -10.29 -1.69
N ILE A 101 -3.65 -9.52 -0.89
CA ILE A 101 -2.96 -8.31 -1.33
C ILE A 101 -1.46 -8.50 -1.14
N THR A 102 -0.68 -8.34 -2.20
CA THR A 102 0.78 -8.29 -2.14
C THR A 102 1.25 -6.86 -2.41
N VAL A 103 2.13 -6.32 -1.59
CA VAL A 103 2.76 -5.01 -1.80
C VAL A 103 4.21 -5.21 -2.19
N THR A 104 4.61 -4.64 -3.33
CA THR A 104 5.96 -4.75 -3.87
C THR A 104 6.57 -3.37 -4.05
N TYR A 105 7.79 -3.20 -3.56
CA TYR A 105 8.58 -1.97 -3.73
C TYR A 105 9.59 -2.20 -4.84
N GLU A 106 9.49 -1.45 -5.94
CA GLU A 106 10.45 -1.59 -7.03
C GLU A 106 11.87 -1.26 -6.55
N GLY A 107 12.86 -2.05 -6.96
CA GLY A 107 14.26 -1.91 -6.52
C GLY A 107 14.54 -2.29 -5.06
N GLY A 108 13.53 -2.72 -4.30
CA GLY A 108 13.67 -3.21 -2.93
C GLY A 108 13.51 -4.73 -2.80
N PRO A 109 14.09 -5.36 -1.76
CA PRO A 109 13.84 -6.76 -1.43
C PRO A 109 12.51 -6.99 -0.70
N GLN A 110 11.84 -5.91 -0.25
CA GLN A 110 10.66 -6.01 0.60
C GLN A 110 9.42 -6.36 -0.22
N VAL A 111 8.71 -7.38 0.27
CA VAL A 111 7.40 -7.79 -0.23
C VAL A 111 6.52 -8.05 0.99
N ASP A 112 5.44 -7.30 1.12
CA ASP A 112 4.46 -7.52 2.18
C ASP A 112 3.26 -8.28 1.61
N ALA A 113 2.67 -9.15 2.42
CA ALA A 113 1.47 -9.89 2.05
C ALA A 113 0.42 -9.79 3.16
N ALA A 114 -0.81 -9.49 2.78
CA ALA A 114 -1.94 -9.37 3.69
C ALA A 114 -3.20 -9.96 3.08
N THR A 115 -4.18 -10.23 3.95
CA THR A 115 -5.53 -10.62 3.52
C THR A 115 -6.52 -9.58 4.01
N LEU A 116 -7.33 -9.06 3.10
CA LEU A 116 -8.44 -8.16 3.39
C LEU A 116 -9.75 -8.97 3.33
N ALA A 117 -10.32 -9.24 4.51
CA ALA A 117 -11.54 -10.02 4.69
C ALA A 117 -12.80 -9.15 4.53
#